data_AF-A0A5K0WWD4-F1
#
_entry.id   AF-A0A5K0WWD4-F1
#
_cell.length_a   1.000
_cell.length_b   1.000
_cell.length_c   1.000
_cell.angle_alpha   90.00
_cell.angle_beta   90.00
_cell.angle_gamma   90.00
#
_symmetry.space_group_name_H-M   'P 1'
#
loop_
_entity.id
_entity.type
_entity.pdbx_description
1 polymer ?
#
loop_
_entity_poly.entity_id
_entity_poly.type
_entity_poly.pdbx_seq_one_letter_code
_entity_poly.pdbx_strand_id
1 'polypeptide(L)' 'MRMIKLPEPPSGTPGMPEIFEGGVYTVIRRAVVIGNGFAGAENQCLGLVRALGLSDRHSLY' A
#
# COMPACT_ATOMS: atom_id res chain seq x y z
N MET A 1 -5.88 6.30 21.03
CA MET A 1 -5.67 5.66 19.72
C MET A 1 -6.37 4.31 19.72
N ARG A 2 -7.36 4.08 18.84
CA ARG A 2 -8.02 2.77 18.70
C ARG A 2 -7.30 2.01 17.58
N MET A 3 -6.93 0.76 17.81
CA MET A 3 -6.26 -0.07 16.80
C MET A 3 -7.20 -0.26 15.60
N ILE A 4 -6.74 0.05 14.39
CA ILE A 4 -7.50 -0.20 13.16
C ILE A 4 -7.49 -1.71 12.93
N LYS A 5 -8.68 -2.33 12.90
CA LYS A 5 -8.83 -3.73 12.50
C LYS A 5 -9.03 -3.79 11.00
N LEU A 6 -8.02 -4.32 10.29
CA LEU A 6 -8.15 -4.67 8.88
C LEU A 6 -8.99 -5.95 8.74
N PRO A 7 -9.81 -6.10 7.70
CA PRO A 7 -10.45 -7.37 7.37
C PRO A 7 -9.40 -8.45 7.13
N GLU A 8 -9.73 -9.70 7.45
CA GLU A 8 -8.86 -10.82 7.09
C GLU A 8 -8.73 -10.91 5.55
N PRO A 9 -7.50 -11.04 5.03
CA PRO A 9 -7.28 -11.09 3.60
C PRO A 9 -7.83 -12.42 3.03
N PRO A 10 -8.40 -12.41 1.81
CA PRO A 10 -9.00 -13.58 1.19
C PRO A 10 -7.96 -14.66 0.92
N SER A 11 -8.13 -15.86 1.50
CA SER A 11 -7.17 -16.97 1.50
C SER A 11 -6.60 -17.31 0.11
N GLY A 12 -5.45 -16.72 -0.23
CA GLY A 12 -4.69 -17.04 -1.43
C GLY A 12 -3.85 -18.30 -1.30
N THR A 13 -3.41 -18.85 -2.43
CA THR A 13 -2.51 -20.02 -2.50
C THR A 13 -1.28 -19.87 -1.57
N PRO A 14 -0.96 -20.89 -0.74
CA PRO A 14 0.13 -20.79 0.22
C PRO A 14 1.47 -20.63 -0.49
N GLY A 15 2.10 -19.47 -0.33
CA GLY A 15 3.42 -19.14 -0.89
C GLY A 15 3.42 -18.02 -1.94
N MET A 16 2.25 -17.59 -2.45
CA MET A 16 2.15 -16.45 -3.36
C MET A 16 1.41 -15.30 -2.68
N PRO A 17 2.00 -14.11 -2.54
CA PRO A 17 1.27 -12.95 -2.04
C PRO A 17 0.05 -12.70 -2.93
N GLU A 18 -1.14 -12.51 -2.32
CA GLU A 18 -2.43 -12.31 -3.03
C GLU A 18 -2.38 -11.21 -4.11
N ILE A 19 -1.52 -10.22 -3.93
CA ILE A 19 -1.22 -9.18 -4.93
C ILE A 19 -0.71 -9.73 -6.27
N PHE A 20 -0.30 -10.99 -6.37
CA PHE A 20 0.18 -11.62 -7.61
C PHE A 20 -0.76 -12.73 -8.11
N GLU A 21 -1.83 -13.05 -7.39
CA GLU A 21 -2.77 -14.13 -7.76
C GLU A 21 -3.58 -13.79 -9.03
N GLY A 22 -3.75 -12.50 -9.33
CA GLY A 22 -4.41 -12.01 -10.56
C GLY A 22 -3.51 -11.91 -11.81
N GLY A 23 -2.26 -12.39 -11.75
CA GLY A 23 -1.26 -12.21 -12.80
C GLY A 23 -0.52 -10.86 -12.74
N VAL A 24 0.55 -10.71 -13.54
CA VAL A 24 1.51 -9.57 -13.57
C VAL A 24 0.87 -8.18 -13.88
N TYR A 25 -0.46 -8.12 -13.97
CA TYR A 25 -1.25 -6.95 -14.32
C TYR A 25 -2.10 -6.42 -13.16
N THR A 26 -1.71 -6.67 -11.91
CA THR A 26 -2.38 -6.09 -10.75
C THR A 26 -2.14 -4.58 -10.68
N VAL A 27 -3.06 -3.82 -11.27
CA VAL A 27 -3.08 -2.36 -11.17
C VAL A 27 -3.42 -2.00 -9.72
N ILE A 28 -2.47 -1.38 -9.01
CA ILE A 28 -2.71 -0.82 -7.67
C ILE A 28 -3.72 0.31 -7.84
N ARG A 29 -4.97 0.09 -7.42
CA ARG A 29 -6.04 1.10 -7.54
C ARG A 29 -6.08 2.08 -6.36
N ARG A 30 -5.64 1.63 -5.18
CA ARG A 30 -5.69 2.37 -3.92
C ARG A 30 -4.55 1.90 -3.02
N ALA A 31 -3.93 2.84 -2.31
CA ALA A 31 -2.91 2.55 -1.30
C ALA A 31 -3.10 3.49 -0.10
N VAL A 32 -2.77 3.00 1.10
CA VAL A 32 -2.66 3.79 2.32
C VAL A 32 -1.25 3.59 2.85
N VAL A 33 -0.51 4.69 3.03
CA VAL A 33 0.87 4.65 3.55
C VAL A 33 0.86 5.23 4.95
N ILE A 34 1.36 4.46 5.92
CA ILE A 34 1.45 4.87 7.31
C ILE A 34 2.92 5.11 7.64
N GLY A 35 3.29 6.38 7.75
CA GLY A 35 4.64 6.78 8.16
C GLY A 35 4.87 6.59 9.66
N ASN A 36 6.13 6.41 10.04
CA ASN A 36 6.55 6.29 11.44
C ASN A 36 6.85 7.65 12.13
N GLY A 37 6.59 8.77 11.44
CA GLY A 37 6.86 10.12 11.96
C GLY A 37 8.31 10.59 11.84
N PHE A 38 9.22 9.80 11.28
CA PHE A 38 10.60 10.23 11.03
C PHE A 38 10.67 11.14 9.80
N ALA A 39 11.34 12.31 9.91
CA ALA A 39 11.41 13.30 8.83
C ALA A 39 11.94 12.75 7.49
N GLY A 40 12.90 11.82 7.53
CA GLY A 40 13.43 11.17 6.32
C GLY A 40 12.47 10.15 5.69
N ALA A 41 11.51 9.62 6.46
CA ALA A 41 10.58 8.61 6.00
C ALA A 41 9.44 9.20 5.14
N GLU A 42 9.13 10.49 5.30
CA GLU A 42 8.08 11.16 4.52
C GLU A 42 8.39 11.14 3.01
N ASN A 43 9.62 11.52 2.63
CA ASN A 43 10.07 11.48 1.24
C ASN A 43 10.08 10.06 0.65
N GLN A 44 10.35 9.05 1.49
CA GLN A 44 10.30 7.64 1.08
C GLN A 44 8.85 7.19 0.85
N CYS A 45 7.92 7.60 1.72
CA CYS A 45 6.49 7.34 1.56
C CYS A 45 5.96 7.97 0.26
N LEU A 46 6.33 9.21 -0.03
CA LEU A 46 6.02 9.89 -1.29
C LEU A 46 6.63 9.18 -2.50
N GLY A 47 7.89 8.74 -2.40
CA GLY A 47 8.55 7.94 -3.43
C GLY A 47 7.82 6.64 -3.73
N LEU A 48 7.33 5.95 -2.69
CA LEU A 48 6.54 4.73 -2.83
C LEU A 48 5.21 5.00 -3.54
N VAL A 49 4.47 6.05 -3.16
CA VAL A 49 3.21 6.44 -3.84
C VAL A 49 3.43 6.66 -5.34
N ARG A 50 4.56 7.27 -5.72
CA ARG A 50 4.94 7.47 -7.14
C ARG A 50 5.25 6.16 -7.85
N ALA A 51 6.03 5.28 -7.21
CA ALA A 51 6.37 3.96 -7.76
C ALA A 51 5.12 3.07 -7.97
N LEU A 52 4.08 3.27 -7.16
CA LEU A 52 2.78 2.61 -7.30
C LEU A 52 1.89 3.22 -8.41
N GLY A 53 2.33 4.28 -9.09
CA GLY A 53 1.55 4.97 -10.13
C GLY A 53 0.40 5.82 -9.59
N LEU A 54 0.48 6.25 -8.32
CA LEU A 54 -0.56 7.03 -7.64
C LEU A 54 -0.17 8.51 -7.42
N SER A 55 0.86 8.99 -8.14
CA SER A 55 1.44 10.33 -7.98
C SER A 55 0.40 11.46 -7.96
N ASP A 56 -0.57 11.44 -8.89
CA ASP A 56 -1.57 12.50 -9.05
C ASP A 56 -2.86 12.25 -8.25
N ARG A 57 -2.90 11.18 -7.46
CA ARG A 57 -4.10 10.73 -6.73
C ARG A 57 -3.81 10.41 -5.27
N HIS A 58 -3.06 11.27 -4.59
CA HIS A 58 -2.77 11.13 -3.17
C HIS A 58 -3.26 12.36 -2.36
N SER A 59 -3.62 12.11 -1.12
CA SER A 59 -3.93 13.12 -0.10
C SER A 59 -3.09 12.81 1.14
N LEU A 60 -2.57 13.85 1.78
CA LEU A 60 -1.80 13.74 3.02
C LEU A 60 -2.70 14.17 4.18
N TYR A 61 -2.67 13.41 5.28
CA TYR A 61 -3.47 13.62 6.48
C TYR A 61 -2.58 13.67 7.72
#